data_AF-A0A813C4G0-F1
#
_entry.id   AF-A0A813C4G0-F1
#
_cell.length_a   1.000
_cell.length_b   1.000
_cell.length_c   1.000
_cell.angle_alpha   90.00
_cell.angle_beta   90.00
_cell.angle_gamma   90.00
#
_symmetry.space_group_name_H-M   'P 1'
#
loop_
_entity.id
_entity.type
_entity.pdbx_description
1 polymer ?
#
loop_
_entity_poly.entity_id
_entity_poly.type
_entity_poly.pdbx_seq_one_letter_code
_entity_poly.pdbx_strand_id
1 'polypeptide(L)'
;MYITQLVVYLQLLVVIQKIEVNWGEPFLLILDWLSFLSLEALVKSLHAISCVARLTPTLQFLLQTLAVPAAFMVAPTCTHLFLQTPCALRKRRRGSSKLYVLLETLGSLSVLFCIVLCTAVVEPLQCQEHPNGMSTLQSSVSVFCNFTGVHLHLCIIGGILGLLPLGFLSLCAWAVLCELPRRVQMADMKFMVAFSFLVLRFSPGLEAFAIFLLLRNVLFALAPVLPSASASLLLVHALICSNFFVVALFKPWRTLHASYSDIAANMIFLVIIFQASFFVSEVDKVASMVLCTAALCAILLGLTGLSFYTMAKLLLSRNGA
;
A
#
# COMPACT_ATOMS: atom_id res chain seq x y z
N MET A 1 -6.73 0.97 -13.89
CA MET A 1 -6.94 1.89 -12.74
C MET A 1 -7.86 1.29 -11.69
N TYR A 2 -9.09 0.87 -12.02
CA TYR A 2 -9.99 0.26 -11.02
C TYR A 2 -9.45 -1.03 -10.41
N ILE A 3 -8.89 -1.92 -11.23
CA ILE A 3 -8.24 -3.15 -10.75
C ILE A 3 -7.09 -2.83 -9.81
N THR A 4 -6.24 -1.85 -10.14
CA THR A 4 -5.12 -1.47 -9.28
C THR A 4 -5.56 -0.78 -7.99
N GLN A 5 -6.66 -0.03 -7.99
CA GLN A 5 -7.27 0.49 -6.75
C GLN A 5 -7.82 -0.66 -5.88
N LEU A 6 -8.57 -1.58 -6.48
CA LEU A 6 -9.13 -2.74 -5.78
C LEU A 6 -8.04 -3.58 -5.11
N VAL A 7 -6.96 -3.90 -5.82
CA VAL A 7 -5.86 -4.67 -5.23
C VAL A 7 -5.20 -3.93 -4.07
N VAL A 8 -5.02 -2.60 -4.16
CA VAL A 8 -4.47 -1.80 -3.05
C VAL A 8 -5.41 -1.80 -1.84
N TYR A 9 -6.72 -1.73 -2.05
CA TYR A 9 -7.71 -1.83 -0.96
C TYR A 9 -7.70 -3.21 -0.30
N LEU A 10 -7.55 -4.28 -1.07
CA LEU A 10 -7.40 -5.63 -0.54
C LEU A 10 -6.10 -5.79 0.25
N GLN A 11 -4.99 -5.24 -0.26
CA GLN A 11 -3.72 -5.21 0.47
C GLN A 11 -3.86 -4.43 1.78
N LEU A 12 -4.61 -3.32 1.79
CA LEU A 12 -4.87 -2.55 3.00
C LEU A 12 -5.65 -3.34 4.06
N LEU A 13 -6.66 -4.13 3.64
CA LEU A 13 -7.40 -5.03 4.53
C LEU A 13 -6.48 -6.04 5.20
N VAL A 14 -5.57 -6.64 4.43
CA VAL A 14 -4.58 -7.58 4.95
C VAL A 14 -3.68 -6.92 5.99
N VAL A 15 -3.24 -5.68 5.77
CA VAL A 15 -2.46 -4.94 6.77
C VAL A 15 -3.26 -4.69 8.04
N ILE A 16 -4.53 -4.30 7.92
CA ILE A 16 -5.42 -4.06 9.06
C ILE A 16 -5.62 -5.36 9.88
N GLN A 17 -5.71 -6.51 9.21
CA GLN A 17 -5.84 -7.82 9.87
C GLN A 17 -4.61 -8.17 10.73
N LYS A 18 -3.41 -7.70 10.38
CA LYS A 18 -2.18 -7.96 11.15
C LYS A 18 -2.15 -7.23 12.50
N ILE A 19 -2.99 -6.22 12.70
CA ILE A 19 -3.09 -5.51 13.99
C ILE A 19 -3.72 -6.45 15.01
N GLU A 20 -3.13 -6.50 16.21
CA GLU A 20 -3.55 -7.35 17.33
C GLU A 20 -4.90 -6.92 17.92
N VAL A 21 -5.98 -7.23 17.19
CA VAL A 21 -7.36 -7.03 17.58
C VAL A 21 -8.05 -8.39 17.55
N ASN A 22 -8.87 -8.68 18.56
CA ASN A 22 -9.70 -9.88 18.61
C ASN A 22 -10.88 -9.74 17.64
N TRP A 23 -10.61 -9.90 16.34
CA TRP A 23 -11.63 -9.84 15.31
C TRP A 23 -12.66 -10.96 15.52
N GLY A 24 -13.92 -10.59 15.72
CA GLY A 24 -15.04 -11.54 15.79
C GLY A 24 -15.61 -11.93 14.43
N GLU A 25 -16.43 -12.98 14.39
CA GLU A 25 -17.32 -13.23 13.25
C GLU A 25 -18.40 -12.15 13.16
N PRO A 26 -18.84 -11.69 11.96
CA PRO A 26 -18.61 -12.25 10.63
C PRO A 26 -17.40 -11.67 9.88
N PHE A 27 -16.62 -10.78 10.50
CA PHE A 27 -15.54 -10.08 9.80
C PHE A 27 -14.44 -11.04 9.31
N LEU A 28 -14.09 -12.04 10.13
CA LEU A 28 -13.15 -13.09 9.74
C LEU A 28 -13.59 -13.86 8.49
N LEU A 29 -14.88 -14.18 8.36
CA LEU A 29 -15.42 -14.87 7.18
C LEU A 29 -15.25 -14.01 5.91
N ILE A 30 -15.55 -12.72 5.99
CA ILE A 30 -15.40 -11.79 4.86
C ILE A 30 -13.92 -11.69 4.46
N LEU A 31 -13.02 -11.59 5.44
CA LEU A 31 -11.57 -11.54 5.17
C LEU A 31 -11.05 -12.82 4.53
N ASP A 32 -11.49 -13.98 5.00
CA ASP A 32 -11.07 -15.26 4.43
C ASP A 32 -11.56 -15.40 2.98
N TRP A 33 -12.80 -15.01 2.72
CA TRP A 33 -13.35 -14.92 1.36
C TRP A 33 -12.64 -13.90 0.48
N LEU A 34 -12.07 -12.82 1.01
CA LEU A 34 -11.33 -11.83 0.21
C LEU A 34 -9.85 -12.18 0.06
N SER A 35 -9.35 -13.12 0.87
CA SER A 35 -7.93 -13.48 0.92
C SER A 35 -7.40 -14.01 -0.42
N PHE A 36 -8.22 -14.72 -1.21
CA PHE A 36 -7.81 -15.25 -2.52
C PHE A 36 -7.50 -14.15 -3.55
N LEU A 37 -8.10 -12.97 -3.39
CA LEU A 37 -7.83 -11.81 -4.25
C LEU A 37 -6.60 -11.02 -3.78
N SER A 38 -6.16 -11.26 -2.55
CA SER A 38 -4.95 -10.66 -2.01
C SER A 38 -3.71 -11.35 -2.56
N LEU A 39 -2.64 -10.58 -2.71
CA LEU A 39 -1.37 -11.10 -3.18
C LEU A 39 -0.69 -12.03 -2.15
N GLU A 40 -1.21 -12.08 -0.92
CA GLU A 40 -0.77 -12.96 0.15
C GLU A 40 -1.22 -14.42 -0.05
N ALA A 41 -2.32 -14.68 -0.77
CA ALA A 41 -2.70 -16.06 -1.10
C ALA A 41 -1.60 -16.79 -1.90
N LEU A 42 -0.94 -16.07 -2.81
CA LEU A 42 0.20 -16.58 -3.56
C LEU A 42 1.40 -16.90 -2.65
N VAL A 43 1.60 -16.09 -1.61
CA VAL A 43 2.63 -16.28 -0.59
C VAL A 43 2.30 -17.49 0.30
N LYS A 44 1.04 -17.67 0.71
CA LYS A 44 0.60 -18.84 1.46
C LYS A 44 0.84 -20.14 0.70
N SER A 45 0.71 -20.13 -0.63
CA SER A 45 1.08 -21.30 -1.46
C SER A 45 2.57 -21.65 -1.37
N LEU A 46 3.47 -20.67 -1.17
CA LEU A 46 4.90 -20.94 -0.94
C LEU A 46 5.14 -21.54 0.45
N HIS A 47 4.36 -21.18 1.46
CA HIS A 47 4.41 -21.81 2.79
C HIS A 47 4.09 -23.32 2.74
N ALA A 48 3.19 -23.75 1.85
CA ALA A 48 2.89 -25.18 1.68
C ALA A 48 4.11 -25.99 1.21
N ILE A 49 5.06 -25.36 0.51
CA ILE A 49 6.32 -25.98 0.09
C ILE A 49 7.21 -26.28 1.30
N SER A 50 7.11 -25.49 2.38
CA SER A 50 7.83 -25.73 3.64
C SER A 50 7.43 -27.03 4.34
N CYS A 51 6.26 -27.62 4.00
CA CYS A 51 5.87 -28.95 4.48
C CYS A 51 6.65 -30.08 3.79
N VAL A 52 7.14 -29.86 2.57
CA VAL A 52 7.86 -30.86 1.77
C VAL A 52 9.38 -30.66 1.86
N ALA A 53 9.84 -29.41 1.94
CA ALA A 53 11.25 -29.05 2.09
C ALA A 53 11.47 -28.27 3.39
N ARG A 54 12.44 -28.69 4.21
CA ARG A 54 12.87 -27.91 5.39
C ARG A 54 13.59 -26.64 4.94
N LEU A 55 12.83 -25.57 4.73
CA LEU A 55 13.34 -24.24 4.44
C LEU A 55 13.69 -23.54 5.76
N THR A 56 14.83 -22.83 5.79
CA THR A 56 15.16 -21.97 6.93
C THR A 56 14.26 -20.73 6.92
N PRO A 57 13.90 -20.16 8.09
CA PRO A 57 13.06 -18.95 8.17
C PRO A 57 13.61 -17.79 7.33
N THR A 58 14.94 -17.64 7.28
CA THR A 58 15.62 -16.62 6.46
C THR A 58 15.40 -16.84 4.96
N LEU A 59 15.49 -18.08 4.48
CA LEU A 59 15.28 -18.38 3.06
C LEU A 59 13.81 -18.21 2.68
N GLN A 60 12.90 -18.60 3.56
CA GLN A 60 11.46 -18.39 3.37
C GLN A 60 11.11 -16.90 3.26
N PHE A 61 11.68 -16.08 4.16
CA PHE A 61 11.55 -14.62 4.11
C PHE A 61 12.09 -14.02 2.80
N LEU A 62 13.26 -14.47 2.34
CA LEU A 62 13.86 -14.00 1.08
C LEU A 62 13.03 -14.40 -0.14
N LEU A 63 12.54 -15.64 -0.18
CA LEU A 63 11.70 -16.13 -1.27
C LEU A 63 10.38 -15.34 -1.36
N GLN A 64 9.73 -15.10 -0.23
CA GLN A 64 8.51 -14.30 -0.18
C GLN A 64 8.73 -12.85 -0.59
N THR A 65 9.80 -12.22 -0.11
CA THR A 65 10.03 -10.78 -0.31
C THR A 65 10.59 -10.47 -1.69
N LEU A 66 11.49 -11.31 -2.23
CA LEU A 66 12.16 -11.07 -3.51
C LEU A 66 11.59 -11.90 -4.66
N ALA A 67 11.40 -13.21 -4.47
CA ALA A 67 11.11 -14.10 -5.59
C ALA A 67 9.71 -13.84 -6.17
N VAL A 68 8.71 -13.55 -5.32
CA VAL A 68 7.36 -13.24 -5.79
C VAL A 68 7.33 -11.97 -6.64
N PRO A 69 7.75 -10.77 -6.16
CA PRO A 69 7.77 -9.59 -7.01
C PRO A 69 8.67 -9.73 -8.23
N ALA A 70 9.84 -10.38 -8.08
CA ALA A 70 10.74 -10.60 -9.21
C ALA A 70 10.10 -11.46 -10.31
N ALA A 71 9.36 -12.52 -9.97
CA ALA A 71 8.70 -13.36 -10.96
C ALA A 71 7.69 -12.57 -11.84
N PHE A 72 6.91 -11.67 -11.23
CA PHE A 72 5.98 -10.80 -11.97
C PHE A 72 6.70 -9.75 -12.83
N MET A 73 7.89 -9.30 -12.42
CA MET A 73 8.70 -8.33 -13.17
C MET A 73 9.51 -8.98 -14.31
N VAL A 74 9.86 -10.26 -14.16
CA VAL A 74 10.59 -11.04 -15.19
C VAL A 74 9.71 -11.26 -16.41
N ALA A 75 8.43 -11.59 -16.25
CA ALA A 75 7.52 -11.85 -17.36
C ALA A 75 7.49 -10.72 -18.43
N PRO A 76 7.18 -9.44 -18.09
CA PRO A 76 7.18 -8.35 -19.09
C PRO A 76 8.58 -8.07 -19.65
N THR A 77 9.63 -8.26 -18.84
CA THR A 77 11.03 -8.10 -19.28
C THR A 77 11.41 -9.15 -20.32
N CYS A 78 11.09 -10.41 -20.06
CA CYS A 78 11.28 -11.52 -21.00
C CYS A 78 10.46 -11.30 -22.26
N THR A 79 9.17 -10.96 -22.17
CA THR A 79 8.35 -10.66 -23.35
C THR A 79 8.97 -9.54 -24.20
N HIS A 80 9.47 -8.48 -23.57
CA HIS A 80 10.14 -7.39 -24.28
C HIS A 80 11.45 -7.86 -24.95
N LEU A 81 12.28 -8.65 -24.26
CA LEU A 81 13.50 -9.23 -24.83
C LEU A 81 13.20 -10.20 -25.97
N PHE A 82 12.27 -11.14 -25.80
CA PHE A 82 11.87 -12.12 -26.83
C PHE A 82 11.30 -11.44 -28.07
N LEU A 83 10.42 -10.44 -27.92
CA LEU A 83 9.90 -9.67 -29.06
C LEU A 83 10.97 -8.79 -29.74
N GLN A 84 12.11 -8.54 -29.08
CA GLN A 84 13.25 -7.82 -29.63
C GLN A 84 14.36 -8.73 -30.17
N THR A 85 14.33 -10.04 -29.89
CA THR A 85 15.36 -10.98 -30.36
C THR A 85 15.35 -11.21 -31.88
N PRO A 86 16.48 -11.67 -32.46
CA PRO A 86 16.74 -11.71 -33.90
C PRO A 86 15.74 -12.42 -34.82
N CYS A 87 14.91 -13.34 -34.32
CA CYS A 87 13.94 -14.06 -35.16
C CYS A 87 12.84 -13.15 -35.74
N ALA A 88 12.64 -11.95 -35.18
CA ALA A 88 11.76 -10.91 -35.72
C ALA A 88 12.48 -9.93 -36.69
N LEU A 89 13.77 -10.13 -37.00
CA LEU A 89 14.61 -9.17 -37.74
C LEU A 89 14.39 -9.11 -39.26
N ARG A 90 13.51 -9.89 -39.87
CA ARG A 90 13.29 -9.75 -41.32
C ARG A 90 12.44 -8.52 -41.70
N LYS A 91 11.78 -7.84 -40.73
CA LYS A 91 10.83 -6.76 -41.05
C LYS A 91 10.99 -5.44 -40.29
N ARG A 92 12.02 -5.23 -39.47
CA ARG A 92 12.06 -4.05 -38.58
C ARG A 92 13.36 -3.27 -38.60
N ARG A 93 13.60 -2.59 -39.73
CA ARG A 93 14.67 -1.58 -39.90
C ARG A 93 14.26 -0.17 -39.43
N ARG A 94 13.25 -0.01 -38.56
CA ARG A 94 12.86 1.32 -38.07
C ARG A 94 12.08 1.23 -36.77
N GLY A 95 12.60 1.83 -35.71
CA GLY A 95 11.87 2.07 -34.46
C GLY A 95 12.75 1.92 -33.23
N SER A 96 13.14 3.06 -32.67
CA SER A 96 13.71 3.22 -31.32
C SER A 96 13.12 2.22 -30.33
N SER A 97 13.98 1.55 -29.57
CA SER A 97 13.59 0.59 -28.52
C SER A 97 12.48 1.19 -27.65
N LYS A 98 11.36 0.47 -27.52
CA LYS A 98 10.19 0.86 -26.71
C LYS A 98 10.46 0.71 -25.19
N LEU A 99 11.68 1.01 -24.76
CA LEU A 99 12.12 0.89 -23.37
C LEU A 99 11.24 1.68 -22.41
N TYR A 100 10.71 2.83 -22.84
CA TYR A 100 9.77 3.63 -22.06
C TYR A 100 8.45 2.88 -21.77
N VAL A 101 7.97 2.01 -22.65
CA VAL A 101 6.77 1.17 -22.41
C VAL A 101 7.09 0.07 -21.39
N LEU A 102 8.29 -0.49 -21.42
CA LEU A 102 8.74 -1.42 -20.39
C LEU A 102 8.86 -0.72 -19.04
N LEU A 103 9.38 0.50 -19.00
CA LEU A 103 9.49 1.27 -17.77
C LEU A 103 8.12 1.61 -17.18
N GLU A 104 7.13 1.93 -18.02
CA GLU A 104 5.73 2.12 -17.61
C GLU A 104 5.15 0.85 -16.95
N THR A 105 5.32 -0.32 -17.58
CA THR A 105 4.77 -1.57 -17.05
C THR A 105 5.46 -2.00 -15.75
N LEU A 106 6.79 -1.90 -15.70
CA LEU A 106 7.57 -2.17 -14.49
C LEU A 106 7.20 -1.18 -13.37
N GLY A 107 7.07 0.11 -13.67
CA GLY A 107 6.67 1.12 -12.69
C GLY A 107 5.27 0.86 -12.11
N SER A 108 4.31 0.50 -12.95
CA SER A 108 2.95 0.14 -12.52
C SER A 108 2.94 -1.09 -11.60
N LEU A 109 3.72 -2.12 -11.93
CA LEU A 109 3.89 -3.30 -11.08
C LEU A 109 4.60 -2.94 -9.76
N SER A 110 5.65 -2.11 -9.80
CA SER A 110 6.33 -1.64 -8.59
C SER A 110 5.38 -0.89 -7.64
N VAL A 111 4.48 -0.04 -8.15
CA VAL A 111 3.44 0.61 -7.33
C VAL A 111 2.51 -0.43 -6.68
N LEU A 112 2.14 -1.49 -7.42
CA LEU A 112 1.28 -2.57 -6.93
C LEU A 112 1.94 -3.39 -5.82
N PHE A 113 3.24 -3.69 -5.96
CA PHE A 113 4.00 -4.46 -4.98
C PHE A 113 4.57 -3.62 -3.85
N CYS A 114 4.52 -2.29 -3.93
CA CYS A 114 5.14 -1.40 -2.95
C CYS A 114 4.63 -1.67 -1.53
N ILE A 115 3.32 -1.75 -1.31
CA ILE A 115 2.77 -2.04 0.03
C ILE A 115 3.14 -3.45 0.49
N VAL A 116 3.11 -4.45 -0.40
CA VAL A 116 3.48 -5.84 -0.08
C VAL A 116 4.94 -5.92 0.36
N LEU A 117 5.84 -5.29 -0.40
CA LEU A 117 7.25 -5.18 -0.05
C LEU A 117 7.44 -4.47 1.28
N CYS A 118 6.77 -3.33 1.50
CA CYS A 118 6.84 -2.62 2.77
C CYS A 118 6.36 -3.49 3.93
N THR A 119 5.26 -4.22 3.77
CA THR A 119 4.71 -5.10 4.81
C THR A 119 5.58 -6.33 5.07
N ALA A 120 6.30 -6.82 4.06
CA ALA A 120 7.23 -7.93 4.22
C ALA A 120 8.49 -7.47 4.94
N VAL A 121 9.10 -6.33 4.57
CA VAL A 121 10.35 -5.88 5.18
C VAL A 121 10.21 -5.50 6.66
N VAL A 122 9.01 -5.09 7.09
CA VAL A 122 8.68 -4.77 8.48
C VAL A 122 8.19 -6.00 9.27
N GLU A 123 7.91 -7.12 8.60
CA GLU A 123 7.43 -8.34 9.24
C GLU A 123 8.36 -8.82 10.38
N PRO A 124 9.70 -8.81 10.26
CA PRO A 124 10.62 -9.16 11.36
C PRO A 124 10.49 -8.29 12.61
N LEU A 125 9.82 -7.14 12.53
CA LEU A 125 9.59 -6.23 13.65
C LEU A 125 8.22 -6.43 14.32
N GLN A 126 7.36 -7.27 13.74
CA GLN A 126 6.02 -7.57 14.25
C GLN A 126 6.11 -8.70 15.28
N CYS A 127 6.19 -8.30 16.55
CA CYS A 127 6.31 -9.22 17.69
C CYS A 127 5.00 -9.33 18.44
N GLN A 128 4.66 -10.55 18.86
CA GLN A 128 3.51 -10.84 19.71
C GLN A 128 3.98 -11.31 21.08
N GLU A 129 3.40 -10.75 22.13
CA GLU A 129 3.67 -11.15 23.51
C GLU A 129 2.78 -12.33 23.92
N HIS A 130 3.39 -13.33 24.57
CA HIS A 130 2.69 -14.50 25.09
C HIS A 130 2.53 -14.41 26.62
N PRO A 131 1.55 -15.10 27.22
CA PRO A 131 1.29 -15.07 28.67
C PRO A 131 2.46 -15.60 29.52
N ASN A 132 3.45 -16.25 28.92
CA ASN A 132 4.68 -16.67 29.56
C ASN A 132 5.73 -15.54 29.69
N GLY A 133 5.42 -14.33 29.23
CA GLY A 133 6.32 -13.17 29.25
C GLY A 133 7.38 -13.17 28.13
N MET A 134 7.29 -14.10 27.18
CA MET A 134 8.18 -14.12 26.01
C MET A 134 7.47 -13.58 24.78
N SER A 135 8.20 -12.85 23.95
CA SER A 135 7.73 -12.33 22.67
C SER A 135 8.27 -13.18 21.51
N THR A 136 7.40 -13.55 20.56
CA THR A 136 7.79 -14.26 19.33
C THR A 136 7.37 -13.48 18.11
N LEU A 137 8.00 -13.76 16.97
CA LEU A 137 7.60 -13.20 15.69
C LEU A 137 6.18 -13.65 15.31
N GLN A 138 5.32 -12.72 14.87
CA GLN A 138 3.93 -13.01 14.52
C GLN A 138 3.82 -14.02 13.36
N SER A 139 4.76 -13.98 12.40
CA SER A 139 4.76 -14.89 11.26
C SER A 139 5.45 -16.24 11.52
N SER A 140 6.24 -16.35 12.59
CA SER A 140 6.95 -17.59 12.93
C SER A 140 7.19 -17.67 14.43
N VAL A 141 6.31 -18.41 15.13
CA VAL A 141 6.38 -18.65 16.58
C VAL A 141 7.66 -19.33 17.06
N SER A 142 8.45 -19.92 16.14
CA SER A 142 9.75 -20.53 16.45
C SER A 142 10.89 -19.53 16.67
N VAL A 143 10.69 -18.25 16.29
CA VAL A 143 11.69 -17.18 16.41
C VAL A 143 11.31 -16.23 17.53
N PHE A 144 12.18 -16.15 18.55
CA PHE A 144 12.01 -15.22 19.67
C PHE A 144 12.42 -13.79 19.28
N CYS A 145 11.60 -12.82 19.67
CA CYS A 145 11.86 -11.39 19.48
C CYS A 145 12.79 -10.87 20.58
N ASN A 146 14.08 -11.15 20.45
CA ASN A 146 15.10 -10.77 21.45
C ASN A 146 16.28 -9.99 20.86
N PHE A 147 16.19 -9.58 19.58
CA PHE A 147 17.27 -8.92 18.84
C PHE A 147 18.63 -9.64 18.87
N THR A 148 18.61 -10.97 18.99
CA THR A 148 19.82 -11.81 18.94
C THR A 148 19.66 -12.96 17.95
N GLY A 149 20.77 -13.56 17.54
CA GLY A 149 20.80 -14.72 16.66
C GLY A 149 19.98 -14.53 15.38
N VAL A 150 19.03 -15.44 15.13
CA VAL A 150 18.20 -15.46 13.92
C VAL A 150 17.33 -14.21 13.79
N HIS A 151 16.78 -13.69 14.89
CA HIS A 151 15.93 -12.50 14.87
C HIS A 151 16.71 -11.27 14.38
N LEU A 152 17.92 -11.06 14.91
CA LEU A 152 18.79 -9.96 14.47
C LEU A 152 19.12 -10.06 12.98
N HIS A 153 19.42 -11.26 12.48
CA HIS A 153 19.67 -11.47 11.06
C HIS A 153 18.46 -11.11 10.19
N LEU A 154 17.25 -11.49 10.60
CA LEU A 154 16.02 -11.13 9.89
C LEU A 154 15.78 -9.61 9.90
N CYS A 155 16.00 -8.93 11.04
CA CYS A 155 15.89 -7.47 11.11
C CYS A 155 16.90 -6.76 10.20
N ILE A 156 18.15 -7.22 10.15
CA ILE A 156 19.19 -6.65 9.27
C ILE A 156 18.82 -6.84 7.80
N ILE A 157 18.43 -8.05 7.41
CA ILE A 157 18.02 -8.34 6.03
C ILE A 157 16.78 -7.53 5.65
N GLY A 158 15.77 -7.46 6.54
CA GLY A 158 14.59 -6.63 6.37
C GLY A 158 14.95 -5.16 6.19
N GLY A 159 15.86 -4.62 7.00
CA GLY A 159 16.35 -3.24 6.88
C GLY A 159 17.05 -2.96 5.54
N ILE A 160 17.91 -3.87 5.08
CA ILE A 160 18.59 -3.75 3.77
C ILE A 160 17.55 -3.80 2.63
N LEU A 161 16.61 -4.76 2.68
CA LEU A 161 15.56 -4.88 1.68
C LEU A 161 14.58 -3.71 1.72
N GLY A 162 14.37 -3.08 2.87
CA GLY A 162 13.56 -1.87 3.04
C GLY A 162 14.10 -0.66 2.26
N LEU A 163 15.38 -0.65 1.91
CA LEU A 163 15.95 0.36 1.01
C LEU A 163 15.33 0.30 -0.40
N LEU A 164 14.81 -0.85 -0.83
CA LEU A 164 14.19 -1.01 -2.15
C LEU A 164 12.89 -0.19 -2.28
N PRO A 165 11.85 -0.38 -1.45
CA PRO A 165 10.64 0.43 -1.53
C PRO A 165 10.89 1.91 -1.19
N LEU A 166 11.81 2.22 -0.27
CA LEU A 166 12.16 3.61 0.03
C LEU A 166 12.90 4.29 -1.12
N GLY A 167 13.81 3.58 -1.79
CA GLY A 167 14.49 4.05 -2.98
C GLY A 167 13.51 4.28 -4.14
N PHE A 168 12.53 3.38 -4.31
CA PHE A 168 11.45 3.56 -5.28
C PHE A 168 10.59 4.78 -4.98
N LEU A 169 10.17 4.98 -3.72
CA LEU A 169 9.44 6.18 -3.29
C LEU A 169 10.24 7.45 -3.57
N SER A 170 11.53 7.45 -3.24
CA SER A 170 12.44 8.58 -3.47
C SER A 170 12.60 8.90 -4.95
N LEU A 171 12.74 7.86 -5.79
CA LEU A 171 12.79 8.01 -7.25
C LEU A 171 11.48 8.60 -7.80
N CYS A 172 10.33 8.11 -7.34
CA CYS A 172 9.03 8.65 -7.74
C CYS A 172 8.88 10.11 -7.31
N ALA A 173 9.26 10.44 -6.08
CA ALA A 173 9.19 11.80 -5.55
C ALA A 173 10.07 12.76 -6.35
N TRP A 174 11.32 12.38 -6.63
CA TRP A 174 12.22 13.16 -7.48
C TRP A 174 11.65 13.33 -8.90
N ALA A 175 11.12 12.26 -9.50
CA ALA A 175 10.57 12.30 -10.85
C ALA A 175 9.36 13.24 -10.97
N VAL A 176 8.45 13.21 -9.98
CA VAL A 176 7.22 14.03 -10.00
C VAL A 176 7.47 15.47 -9.54
N LEU A 177 8.27 15.68 -8.48
CA LEU A 177 8.44 17.02 -7.89
C LEU A 177 9.50 17.85 -8.61
N CYS A 178 10.59 17.23 -9.06
CA CYS A 178 11.73 17.96 -9.64
C CYS A 178 11.75 17.88 -11.16
N GLU A 179 11.57 16.69 -11.73
CA GLU A 179 11.82 16.46 -13.15
C GLU A 179 10.59 16.70 -14.04
N LEU A 180 9.39 16.37 -13.55
CA LEU A 180 8.14 16.54 -14.29
C LEU A 180 7.91 17.99 -14.77
N PRO A 181 8.03 19.04 -13.93
CA PRO A 181 7.80 20.41 -14.38
C PRO A 181 8.74 20.81 -15.53
N ARG A 182 10.00 20.39 -15.45
CA ARG A 182 11.04 20.66 -16.45
C ARG A 182 10.76 19.94 -17.77
N ARG A 183 10.37 18.66 -17.71
CA ARG A 183 10.12 17.81 -18.89
C ARG A 183 8.82 18.15 -19.61
N VAL A 184 7.81 18.62 -18.88
CA VAL A 184 6.54 19.09 -19.46
C VAL A 184 6.77 20.33 -20.32
N GLN A 185 7.60 21.27 -19.88
CA GLN A 185 7.97 22.45 -20.67
C GLN A 185 8.71 22.08 -21.97
N MET A 186 9.52 21.02 -21.93
CA MET A 186 10.27 20.52 -23.09
C MET A 186 9.43 19.60 -24.01
N ALA A 187 8.14 19.36 -23.70
CA ALA A 187 7.26 18.44 -24.42
C ALA A 187 7.86 17.04 -24.63
N ASP A 188 8.62 16.52 -23.66
CA ASP A 188 9.27 15.22 -23.76
C ASP A 188 8.27 14.07 -23.57
N MET A 189 7.64 13.66 -24.67
CA MET A 189 6.64 12.59 -24.67
C MET A 189 7.19 11.24 -24.21
N LYS A 190 8.50 10.98 -24.35
CA LYS A 190 9.09 9.69 -23.95
C LYS A 190 9.11 9.54 -22.44
N PHE A 191 9.45 10.62 -21.73
CA PHE A 191 9.39 10.68 -20.27
C PHE A 191 7.94 10.52 -19.77
N MET A 192 6.99 11.21 -20.42
CA MET A 192 5.57 11.14 -20.06
C MET A 192 4.98 9.73 -20.19
N VAL A 193 5.38 8.98 -21.23
CA VAL A 193 4.97 7.57 -21.34
C VAL A 193 5.67 6.71 -20.29
N ALA A 194 6.99 6.87 -20.09
CA ALA A 194 7.73 6.09 -19.10
C ALA A 194 7.18 6.21 -17.66
N PHE A 195 6.76 7.42 -17.27
CA PHE A 195 6.20 7.71 -15.94
C PHE A 195 4.68 7.85 -15.96
N SER A 196 4.00 7.34 -16.99
CA SER A 196 2.54 7.40 -17.11
C SER A 196 1.82 6.74 -15.93
N PHE A 197 2.43 5.71 -15.34
CA PHE A 197 1.90 4.99 -14.18
C PHE A 197 1.72 5.89 -12.95
N LEU A 198 2.51 6.96 -12.83
CA LEU A 198 2.34 8.02 -11.81
C LEU A 198 1.47 9.16 -12.33
N VAL A 199 1.81 9.69 -13.51
CA VAL A 199 1.28 10.97 -13.99
C VAL A 199 -0.13 10.84 -14.57
N LEU A 200 -0.39 9.84 -15.42
CA LEU A 200 -1.66 9.74 -16.15
C LEU A 200 -2.84 9.25 -15.29
N ARG A 201 -2.56 8.82 -14.05
CA ARG A 201 -3.56 8.36 -13.07
C ARG A 201 -4.32 9.52 -12.44
N PHE A 202 -3.67 10.68 -12.33
CA PHE A 202 -4.20 11.86 -11.67
C PHE A 202 -4.55 12.95 -12.69
N SER A 203 -5.38 13.89 -12.26
CA SER A 203 -5.70 15.08 -13.05
C SER A 203 -4.45 15.96 -13.18
N PRO A 204 -4.26 16.65 -14.32
CA PRO A 204 -3.10 17.52 -14.53
C PRO A 204 -2.98 18.57 -13.42
N GLY A 205 -1.78 18.74 -12.86
CA GLY A 205 -1.49 19.64 -11.74
C GLY A 205 -1.69 19.02 -10.34
N LEU A 206 -2.22 17.80 -10.24
CA LEU A 206 -2.40 17.05 -8.99
C LEU A 206 -1.56 15.77 -8.94
N GLU A 207 -0.52 15.66 -9.76
CA GLU A 207 0.35 14.48 -9.86
C GLU A 207 1.11 14.18 -8.56
N ALA A 208 1.39 15.21 -7.75
CA ALA A 208 2.02 15.06 -6.44
C ALA A 208 1.23 14.17 -5.47
N PHE A 209 -0.08 14.00 -5.71
CA PHE A 209 -0.91 13.07 -4.94
C PHE A 209 -0.46 11.61 -5.08
N ALA A 210 0.24 11.25 -6.18
CA ALA A 210 0.87 9.94 -6.33
C ALA A 210 1.88 9.66 -5.19
N ILE A 211 2.66 10.67 -4.81
CA ILE A 211 3.69 10.57 -3.78
C ILE A 211 3.04 10.45 -2.41
N PHE A 212 2.00 11.25 -2.16
CA PHE A 212 1.19 11.13 -0.95
C PHE A 212 0.63 9.71 -0.78
N LEU A 213 0.07 9.11 -1.84
CA LEU A 213 -0.46 7.74 -1.78
C LEU A 213 0.62 6.69 -1.53
N LEU A 214 1.80 6.83 -2.14
CA LEU A 214 2.92 5.90 -1.89
C LEU A 214 3.45 6.04 -0.46
N LEU A 215 3.61 7.26 0.04
CA LEU A 215 4.02 7.51 1.42
C LEU A 215 3.00 6.96 2.40
N ARG A 216 1.70 7.19 2.15
CA ARG A 216 0.60 6.60 2.90
C ARG A 216 0.74 5.08 2.98
N ASN A 217 1.00 4.41 1.86
CA ASN A 217 1.17 2.95 1.84
C ASN A 217 2.37 2.47 2.68
N VAL A 218 3.47 3.21 2.68
CA VAL A 218 4.63 2.92 3.56
C VAL A 218 4.24 3.08 5.03
N LEU A 219 3.54 4.15 5.38
CA LEU A 219 3.07 4.40 6.75
C LEU A 219 2.07 3.34 7.21
N PHE A 220 1.21 2.84 6.32
CA PHE A 220 0.32 1.71 6.61
C PHE A 220 1.10 0.45 6.96
N ALA A 221 2.13 0.12 6.17
CA ALA A 221 2.95 -1.06 6.45
C ALA A 221 3.62 -1.00 7.83
N LEU A 222 3.96 0.21 8.30
CA LEU A 222 4.54 0.41 9.63
C LEU A 222 3.52 0.30 10.78
N ALA A 223 2.21 0.38 10.50
CA ALA A 223 1.21 0.41 11.55
C ALA A 223 1.23 -0.80 12.49
N PRO A 224 1.34 -2.06 12.02
CA PRO A 224 1.40 -3.23 12.90
C PRO A 224 2.72 -3.37 13.70
N VAL A 225 3.73 -2.52 13.43
CA VAL A 225 5.00 -2.52 14.18
C VAL A 225 4.87 -1.77 15.51
N LEU A 226 3.86 -0.92 15.66
CA LEU A 226 3.68 -0.15 16.89
C LEU A 226 3.33 -1.10 18.05
N PRO A 227 3.93 -0.87 19.24
CA PRO A 227 3.84 -1.80 20.37
C PRO A 227 2.45 -1.86 21.01
N SER A 228 1.60 -0.85 20.76
CA SER A 228 0.23 -0.83 21.27
C SER A 228 -0.76 -0.90 20.11
N ALA A 229 -1.72 -1.82 20.21
CA ALA A 229 -2.83 -1.95 19.25
C ALA A 229 -3.59 -0.62 19.09
N SER A 230 -3.75 0.13 20.19
CA SER A 230 -4.36 1.47 20.22
C SER A 230 -3.61 2.47 19.33
N ALA A 231 -2.28 2.51 19.37
CA ALA A 231 -1.49 3.39 18.52
C ALA A 231 -1.54 2.96 17.05
N SER A 232 -1.49 1.65 16.77
CA SER A 232 -1.63 1.09 15.43
C SER A 232 -2.97 1.48 14.80
N LEU A 233 -4.06 1.31 15.54
CA LEU A 233 -5.41 1.69 15.10
C LEU A 233 -5.53 3.20 14.90
N LEU A 234 -4.97 4.02 15.80
CA LEU A 234 -5.00 5.47 15.67
C LEU A 234 -4.22 5.96 14.44
N LEU A 235 -3.03 5.41 14.20
CA LEU A 235 -2.24 5.73 13.02
C LEU A 235 -3.00 5.38 11.74
N VAL A 236 -3.53 4.15 11.66
CA VAL A 236 -4.37 3.73 10.53
C VAL A 236 -5.55 4.68 10.36
N HIS A 237 -6.26 4.99 11.44
CA HIS A 237 -7.41 5.89 11.41
C HIS A 237 -7.04 7.27 10.85
N ALA A 238 -5.95 7.87 11.33
CA ALA A 238 -5.45 9.16 10.85
C ALA A 238 -5.06 9.13 9.36
N LEU A 239 -4.43 8.04 8.90
CA LEU A 239 -4.04 7.85 7.50
C LEU A 239 -5.26 7.67 6.57
N ILE A 240 -6.31 6.98 7.00
CA ILE A 240 -7.55 6.86 6.21
C ILE A 240 -8.30 8.18 6.20
N CYS A 241 -8.39 8.88 7.34
CA CYS A 241 -9.04 10.19 7.44
C CYS A 241 -8.37 11.22 6.54
N SER A 242 -7.05 11.37 6.64
CA SER A 242 -6.29 12.29 5.80
C SER A 242 -6.49 12.00 4.32
N ASN A 243 -6.44 10.72 3.91
CA ASN A 243 -6.72 10.34 2.52
C ASN A 243 -8.15 10.68 2.10
N PHE A 244 -9.13 10.38 2.95
CA PHE A 244 -10.54 10.71 2.70
C PHE A 244 -10.73 12.21 2.44
N PHE A 245 -10.19 13.08 3.31
CA PHE A 245 -10.32 14.53 3.16
C PHE A 245 -9.62 15.06 1.91
N VAL A 246 -8.38 14.62 1.66
CA VAL A 246 -7.63 15.05 0.47
C VAL A 246 -8.37 14.65 -0.81
N VAL A 247 -8.89 13.42 -0.88
CA VAL A 247 -9.63 12.95 -2.06
C VAL A 247 -10.98 13.65 -2.21
N ALA A 248 -11.69 13.91 -1.11
CA ALA A 248 -12.98 14.59 -1.13
C ALA A 248 -12.87 16.06 -1.55
N LEU A 249 -11.81 16.76 -1.12
CA LEU A 249 -11.54 18.16 -1.43
C LEU A 249 -10.97 18.36 -2.84
N PHE A 250 -9.90 17.63 -3.16
CA PHE A 250 -9.13 17.87 -4.39
C PHE A 250 -9.59 17.01 -5.58
N LYS A 251 -10.31 15.90 -5.33
CA LYS A 251 -10.70 14.92 -6.36
C LYS A 251 -9.54 14.62 -7.33
N PRO A 252 -8.38 14.18 -6.82
CA PRO A 252 -7.13 14.14 -7.58
C PRO A 252 -7.14 13.11 -8.71
N TRP A 253 -8.03 12.13 -8.66
CA TRP A 253 -8.16 11.10 -9.69
C TRP A 253 -8.63 11.68 -11.01
N ARG A 254 -8.05 11.18 -12.11
CA ARG A 254 -8.38 11.64 -13.46
C ARG A 254 -9.85 11.48 -13.84
N THR A 255 -10.54 10.49 -13.27
CA THR A 255 -11.98 10.28 -13.48
C THR A 255 -12.73 10.45 -12.17
N LEU A 256 -13.89 11.09 -12.22
CA LEU A 256 -14.73 11.32 -11.03
C LEU A 256 -15.22 10.00 -10.42
N HIS A 257 -15.53 8.99 -11.23
CA HIS A 257 -15.91 7.66 -10.75
C HIS A 257 -14.83 7.02 -9.89
N ALA A 258 -13.55 7.20 -10.23
CA ALA A 258 -12.45 6.69 -9.42
C ALA A 258 -12.28 7.44 -8.10
N SER A 259 -12.55 8.76 -8.09
CA SER A 259 -12.62 9.53 -6.83
C SER A 259 -13.76 9.04 -5.95
N TYR A 260 -14.95 8.79 -6.50
CA TYR A 260 -16.09 8.29 -5.73
C TYR A 260 -15.85 6.89 -5.19
N SER A 261 -15.24 6.01 -5.99
CA SER A 261 -14.84 4.67 -5.53
C SER A 261 -13.85 4.74 -4.38
N ASP A 262 -12.85 5.63 -4.45
CA ASP A 262 -11.88 5.82 -3.39
C ASP A 262 -12.52 6.40 -2.12
N ILE A 263 -13.38 7.41 -2.24
CA ILE A 263 -14.15 7.95 -1.11
C ILE A 263 -14.99 6.84 -0.44
N ALA A 264 -15.71 6.04 -1.23
CA ALA A 264 -16.53 4.94 -0.71
C ALA A 264 -15.67 3.88 0.00
N ALA A 265 -14.54 3.49 -0.58
CA ALA A 265 -13.61 2.53 0.04
C ALA A 265 -13.05 3.06 1.37
N ASN A 266 -12.60 4.31 1.43
CA ASN A 266 -12.11 4.91 2.67
C ASN A 266 -13.21 5.00 3.74
N MET A 267 -14.46 5.31 3.36
CA MET A 267 -15.60 5.29 4.29
C MET A 267 -15.83 3.89 4.87
N ILE A 268 -15.81 2.84 4.04
CA ILE A 268 -15.94 1.46 4.49
C ILE A 268 -14.82 1.12 5.49
N PHE A 269 -13.58 1.49 5.18
CA PHE A 269 -12.47 1.22 6.10
C PHE A 269 -12.55 2.01 7.41
N LEU A 270 -13.04 3.26 7.39
CA LEU A 270 -13.27 4.02 8.61
C LEU A 270 -14.28 3.32 9.53
N VAL A 271 -15.36 2.77 8.96
CA VAL A 271 -16.34 1.98 9.72
C VAL A 271 -15.68 0.73 10.31
N ILE A 272 -14.90 -0.01 9.52
CA ILE A 272 -14.20 -1.21 9.99
C ILE A 272 -13.25 -0.88 11.16
N ILE A 273 -12.42 0.15 11.03
CA ILE A 273 -11.46 0.55 12.06
C ILE A 273 -12.15 1.11 13.31
N PHE A 274 -13.24 1.86 13.12
CA PHE A 274 -14.05 2.31 14.24
C PHE A 274 -14.61 1.12 15.03
N GLN A 275 -15.14 0.11 14.34
CA GLN A 275 -15.62 -1.10 15.00
C GLN A 275 -14.48 -1.89 15.68
N ALA A 276 -13.30 -1.94 15.06
CA ALA A 276 -12.12 -2.60 15.63
C ALA A 276 -11.71 -2.03 17.00
N SER A 277 -11.93 -0.73 17.23
CA SER A 277 -11.59 -0.08 18.50
C SER A 277 -12.34 -0.65 19.71
N PHE A 278 -13.55 -1.21 19.51
CA PHE A 278 -14.31 -1.85 20.59
C PHE A 278 -13.76 -3.22 21.00
N PHE A 279 -12.94 -3.85 20.15
CA PHE A 279 -12.41 -5.20 20.36
C PHE A 279 -10.97 -5.21 20.91
N VAL A 280 -10.41 -4.03 21.23
CA VAL A 280 -9.10 -3.91 21.89
C VAL A 280 -9.20 -4.32 23.36
N SER A 281 -8.20 -5.07 23.82
CA SER A 281 -8.12 -5.65 25.17
C SER A 281 -8.17 -4.59 26.30
N GLU A 282 -8.66 -5.02 27.47
CA GLU A 282 -9.14 -4.23 28.62
C GLU A 282 -8.24 -3.10 29.14
N VAL A 283 -6.91 -3.17 28.98
CA VAL A 283 -5.97 -2.25 29.65
C VAL A 283 -6.03 -0.82 29.07
N ASP A 284 -6.37 -0.67 27.78
CA ASP A 284 -6.37 0.64 27.09
C ASP A 284 -7.76 1.12 26.63
N LYS A 285 -8.84 0.41 27.02
CA LYS A 285 -10.19 0.60 26.46
C LYS A 285 -10.71 2.04 26.53
N VAL A 286 -10.46 2.75 27.64
CA VAL A 286 -10.97 4.11 27.82
C VAL A 286 -10.20 5.11 26.94
N ALA A 287 -8.87 5.01 26.88
CA ALA A 287 -8.06 5.90 26.07
C ALA A 287 -8.30 5.69 24.57
N SER A 288 -8.39 4.43 24.13
CA SER A 288 -8.69 4.10 22.74
C SER A 288 -10.11 4.52 22.35
N MET A 289 -11.11 4.28 23.20
CA MET A 289 -12.49 4.72 22.95
C MET A 289 -12.60 6.25 22.89
N VAL A 290 -11.94 6.99 23.79
CA VAL A 290 -11.94 8.46 23.78
C VAL A 290 -11.23 9.01 22.53
N LEU A 291 -10.09 8.45 22.14
CA LEU A 291 -9.37 8.86 20.94
C LEU A 291 -10.17 8.56 19.67
N CYS A 292 -10.78 7.38 19.57
CA CYS A 292 -11.60 6.99 18.42
C CYS A 292 -12.90 7.79 18.33
N THR A 293 -13.55 8.10 19.46
CA THR A 293 -14.74 8.98 19.47
C THR A 293 -14.38 10.43 19.15
N ALA A 294 -13.26 10.95 19.65
CA ALA A 294 -12.77 12.28 19.29
C ALA A 294 -12.41 12.37 17.80
N ALA A 295 -11.76 11.35 17.24
CA ALA A 295 -11.48 11.25 15.81
C ALA A 295 -12.77 11.17 14.98
N LEU A 296 -13.75 10.37 15.40
CA LEU A 296 -15.04 10.28 14.73
C LEU A 296 -15.80 11.62 14.75
N CYS A 297 -15.76 12.33 15.87
CA CYS A 297 -16.33 13.68 15.98
C CYS A 297 -15.61 14.65 15.04
N ALA A 298 -14.28 14.62 14.97
CA ALA A 298 -13.51 15.45 14.04
C ALA A 298 -13.87 15.15 12.57
N ILE A 299 -14.14 13.88 12.23
CA ILE A 299 -14.60 13.49 10.89
C ILE A 299 -16.00 14.04 10.60
N LEU A 300 -16.96 13.87 11.52
CA LEU A 300 -18.32 14.39 11.36
C LEU A 300 -18.31 15.93 11.21
N LEU A 301 -17.47 16.62 11.99
CA LEU A 301 -17.25 18.06 11.86
C LEU A 301 -16.59 18.44 10.53
N GLY A 302 -15.62 17.66 10.07
CA GLY A 302 -14.99 17.88 8.77
C GLY A 302 -15.93 17.61 7.59
N LEU A 303 -16.76 16.57 7.68
CA LEU A 303 -17.79 16.21 6.68
C LEU A 303 -18.87 17.28 6.60
N THR A 304 -19.37 17.74 7.75
CA THR A 304 -20.34 18.84 7.80
C THR A 304 -19.71 20.11 7.24
N GLY A 305 -18.48 20.47 7.65
CA GLY A 305 -17.73 21.60 7.08
C GLY A 305 -17.55 21.50 5.56
N LEU A 306 -17.19 20.32 5.03
CA LEU A 306 -17.07 20.06 3.60
C LEU A 306 -18.42 20.21 2.88
N SER A 307 -19.50 19.72 3.48
CA SER A 307 -20.85 19.84 2.92
C SER A 307 -21.29 21.31 2.85
N PHE A 308 -21.04 22.09 3.90
CA PHE A 308 -21.29 23.53 3.93
C PHE A 308 -20.45 24.28 2.90
N TYR A 309 -19.15 23.97 2.79
CA TYR A 309 -18.26 24.56 1.78
C TYR A 309 -18.76 24.27 0.35
N THR A 310 -19.14 23.02 0.08
CA THR A 310 -19.63 22.60 -1.23
C THR A 310 -20.95 23.29 -1.56
N MET A 311 -21.87 23.38 -0.59
CA MET A 311 -23.13 24.10 -0.74
C MET A 311 -22.92 25.59 -0.99
N ALA A 312 -22.05 26.25 -0.22
CA ALA A 312 -21.69 27.66 -0.41
C ALA A 312 -21.10 27.92 -1.80
N LYS A 313 -20.20 27.03 -2.26
CA LYS A 313 -19.61 27.12 -3.61
C LYS A 313 -20.66 26.98 -4.71
N LEU A 314 -21.62 26.06 -4.56
CA LEU A 314 -22.72 25.88 -5.51
C LEU A 314 -23.66 27.09 -5.54
N LEU A 315 -23.96 27.68 -4.37
CA LEU A 315 -24.78 28.89 -4.27
C LEU A 315 -24.10 30.10 -4.93
N LEU A 316 -22.80 30.30 -4.69
CA LEU A 316 -22.02 31.37 -5.31
C LEU A 316 -21.88 31.19 -6.82
N SER A 317 -21.65 29.96 -7.29
CA SER A 317 -21.62 29.62 -8.71
C SER A 317 -22.95 29.90 -9.42
N ARG A 318 -24.06 29.77 -8.71
CA ARG A 318 -25.41 29.95 -9.27
C ARG A 318 -25.86 31.41 -9.25
N ASN A 319 -25.30 32.23 -8.35
CA ASN A 319 -25.57 33.68 -8.28
C ASN A 319 -24.64 34.51 -9.19
N GLY A 320 -23.57 33.92 -9.74
CA GLY A 320 -22.63 34.55 -10.66
C GLY A 320 -22.90 34.29 -12.15
N ALA A 321 -24.03 33.66 -12.49
CA ALA A 321 -24.55 33.45 -13.84
C ALA A 321 -25.88 34.19 -14.00
#